data_AF-A0A5N5SQD1-F1
#
_entry.id   AF-A0A5N5SQD1-F1
#
_cell.length_a   1.000
_cell.length_b   1.000
_cell.length_c   1.000
_cell.angle_alpha   90.00
_cell.angle_beta   90.00
_cell.angle_gamma   90.00
#
_symmetry.space_group_name_H-M   'P 1'
#
loop_
_entity.id
_entity.type
_entity.pdbx_description
1 polymer ?
#
loop_
_entity_poly.entity_id
_entity_poly.type
_entity_poly.pdbx_seq_one_letter_code
_entity_poly.pdbx_strand_id
1 'polypeptide(L)'
;MQSQELQELTGSLPLTLEEEYKMQQSWYADDDKCTFIILDREKFEATTNETESMIGDTNIFIKNKETGLAEIELMIAEEQYRSMKRGWNSIIAMLRYGVEKLSLRAYFVKIGIKNYPSISLFKKLKFQIEGGPDVFEELTLKFLKFLKMWIFGYGSLVWKADFPFEEKVVGYIKGYVRRFWQASIDHRGVPGKPGRVVTLVKSENPEKKVWGVAYKINEKLVGKGGSVDIREQKYTERLLLSVYTASEDVLIEQALVFIGTEDPNLQLGPAPIDEMAKQIAFSRGPSGPNTAYLFNLVKFLKEETPSHEDEDLEDVVWGVAYYISTEKEKEVLKHLDHREKGGYLRCPVMFYPQNQNKEPWQLTIYVGNENNPFYTGATDDDDIASIILNSEGPSGPNIEYLFNLVNFMNEIGVKDDHLLTIYDKVNRIN
;
A
#
# COMPACT_ATOMS: atom_id res chain seq x y z
N MET A 1 45.84 11.59 -19.90
CA MET A 1 46.41 11.47 -18.52
C MET A 1 47.85 10.93 -18.61
N GLN A 2 48.87 11.70 -18.20
CA GLN A 2 50.30 11.32 -18.38
C GLN A 2 51.02 10.82 -17.12
N SER A 3 50.40 10.89 -15.94
CA SER A 3 50.99 10.41 -14.69
C SER A 3 50.85 8.89 -14.57
N GLN A 4 51.98 8.21 -14.36
CA GLN A 4 52.05 6.75 -14.18
C GLN A 4 51.32 6.29 -12.90
N GLU A 5 51.41 7.06 -11.82
CA GLU A 5 50.69 6.80 -10.57
C GLU A 5 49.17 6.88 -10.77
N LEU A 6 48.69 7.87 -11.54
CA LEU A 6 47.26 7.99 -11.81
C LEU A 6 46.76 6.85 -12.69
N GLN A 7 47.52 6.44 -13.71
CA GLN A 7 47.17 5.29 -14.55
C GLN A 7 47.10 3.98 -13.74
N GLU A 8 48.00 3.79 -12.77
CA GLU A 8 47.97 2.65 -11.86
C GLU A 8 46.77 2.70 -10.89
N LEU A 9 46.42 3.88 -10.39
CA LEU A 9 45.29 4.06 -9.46
C LEU A 9 43.92 3.97 -10.15
N THR A 10 43.82 4.23 -11.46
CA THR A 10 42.58 4.18 -12.24
C THR A 10 42.45 2.96 -13.15
N GLY A 11 43.51 2.15 -13.30
CA GLY A 11 43.52 0.99 -14.19
C GLY A 11 43.35 1.34 -15.68
N SER A 12 43.65 2.58 -16.09
CA SER A 12 43.38 3.08 -17.45
C SER A 12 44.64 3.17 -18.32
N LEU A 13 44.56 2.65 -19.55
CA LEU A 13 45.57 2.88 -20.61
C LEU A 13 45.33 4.22 -21.33
N PRO A 14 46.37 4.86 -21.89
CA PRO A 14 46.19 6.07 -22.70
C PRO A 14 45.35 5.76 -23.95
N LEU A 15 44.28 6.52 -24.15
CA LEU A 15 43.45 6.46 -25.35
C LEU A 15 44.00 7.37 -26.45
N THR A 16 43.71 7.04 -27.70
CA THR A 16 43.89 7.96 -28.83
C THR A 16 42.84 9.08 -28.79
N LEU A 17 43.12 10.21 -29.45
CA LEU A 17 42.21 11.36 -29.48
C LEU A 17 40.81 11.00 -30.03
N GLU A 18 40.75 10.11 -31.03
CA GLU A 18 39.48 9.67 -31.60
C GLU A 18 38.69 8.76 -30.64
N GLU A 19 39.39 7.93 -29.86
CA GLU A 19 38.78 7.13 -28.79
C GLU A 19 38.30 8.01 -27.63
N GLU A 20 39.03 9.07 -27.29
CA GLU A 20 38.57 10.06 -26.30
C GLU A 20 37.27 10.74 -26.74
N TYR A 21 37.15 11.17 -28.01
CA TYR A 21 35.90 11.77 -28.51
C TYR A 21 34.72 10.78 -28.50
N LYS A 22 34.95 9.52 -28.88
CA LYS A 22 33.90 8.48 -28.81
C LYS A 22 33.50 8.20 -27.37
N MET A 23 34.45 8.18 -26.44
CA MET A 23 34.19 8.02 -25.02
C MET A 23 33.39 9.20 -24.44
N GLN A 24 33.71 10.43 -24.83
CA GLN A 24 32.95 11.61 -24.38
C GLN A 24 31.50 11.58 -24.87
N GLN A 25 31.27 11.20 -26.14
CA GLN A 25 29.91 11.06 -26.67
C GLN A 25 29.13 9.95 -25.97
N SER A 26 29.75 8.80 -25.69
CA SER A 26 29.07 7.74 -24.96
C SER A 26 28.73 8.18 -23.54
N TRP A 27 29.62 8.91 -22.87
CA TRP A 27 29.38 9.42 -21.51
C TRP A 27 28.27 10.48 -21.46
N TYR A 28 28.12 11.29 -22.51
CA TYR A 28 27.08 12.32 -22.57
C TYR A 28 25.67 11.73 -22.77
N ALA A 29 25.55 10.61 -23.47
CA ALA A 29 24.28 9.98 -23.80
C ALA A 29 23.91 8.79 -22.88
N ASP A 30 24.72 8.52 -21.85
CA ASP A 30 24.55 7.37 -20.97
C ASP A 30 23.57 7.70 -19.82
N ASP A 31 22.31 7.29 -19.99
CA ASP A 31 21.25 7.43 -18.97
C ASP A 31 21.52 6.62 -17.69
N ASP A 32 22.51 5.71 -17.72
CA ASP A 32 22.88 4.85 -16.59
C ASP A 32 24.09 5.44 -15.83
N LYS A 33 24.53 6.64 -16.19
CA LYS A 33 25.70 7.29 -15.61
C LYS A 33 25.38 8.68 -15.07
N CYS A 34 25.97 9.01 -13.92
CA CYS A 34 25.94 10.37 -13.38
C CYS A 34 27.33 10.76 -12.88
N THR A 35 27.80 11.93 -13.30
CA THR A 35 29.13 12.44 -12.93
C THR A 35 29.01 13.78 -12.23
N PHE A 36 29.66 13.90 -11.08
CA PHE A 36 29.90 15.18 -10.41
C PHE A 36 31.34 15.61 -10.67
N ILE A 37 31.51 16.76 -11.30
CA ILE A 37 32.81 17.42 -11.41
C ILE A 37 33.06 18.19 -10.12
N ILE A 38 34.20 17.92 -9.48
CA ILE A 38 34.58 18.55 -8.22
C ILE A 38 35.47 19.74 -8.53
N LEU A 39 34.99 20.93 -8.20
CA LEU A 39 35.74 22.18 -8.35
C LEU A 39 36.27 22.66 -7.00
N ASP A 40 37.48 23.23 -7.00
CA ASP A 40 37.96 24.04 -5.89
C ASP A 40 37.29 25.41 -5.93
N ARG A 41 36.63 25.75 -4.83
CA ARG A 41 35.81 26.96 -4.73
C ARG A 41 36.65 28.24 -4.85
N GLU A 42 37.80 28.29 -4.19
CA GLU A 42 38.63 29.50 -4.17
C GLU A 42 39.25 29.75 -5.55
N LYS A 43 39.76 28.69 -6.20
CA LYS A 43 40.21 28.78 -7.60
C LYS A 43 39.08 29.21 -8.53
N PHE A 44 37.90 28.63 -8.41
CA PHE A 44 36.78 28.95 -9.28
C PHE A 44 36.29 30.38 -9.11
N GLU A 45 36.18 30.86 -7.87
CA GLU A 45 35.81 32.25 -7.58
C GLU A 45 36.88 33.23 -8.09
N ALA A 46 38.15 32.85 -8.14
CA ALA A 46 39.24 33.68 -8.63
C ALA A 46 39.38 33.71 -10.17
N THR A 47 39.19 32.57 -10.84
CA THR A 47 39.45 32.44 -12.29
C THR A 47 38.18 32.40 -13.13
N THR A 48 37.03 32.05 -12.54
CA THR A 48 35.77 31.69 -13.22
C THR A 48 35.92 30.59 -14.28
N ASN A 49 37.05 29.88 -14.27
CA ASN A 49 37.38 28.84 -15.22
C ASN A 49 37.18 27.46 -14.58
N GLU A 50 36.17 26.73 -15.04
CA GLU A 50 35.83 25.39 -14.53
C GLU A 50 36.97 24.40 -14.74
N THR A 51 37.67 24.48 -15.89
CA THR A 51 38.76 23.55 -16.23
C THR A 51 39.95 23.75 -15.30
N GLU A 52 40.33 24.99 -15.00
CA GLU A 52 41.45 25.29 -14.09
C GLU A 52 41.11 24.98 -12.62
N SER A 53 39.82 24.95 -12.30
CA SER A 53 39.33 24.74 -10.94
C SER A 53 39.01 23.29 -10.65
N MET A 54 39.00 22.42 -11.65
CA MET A 54 38.70 20.99 -11.50
C MET A 54 39.78 20.29 -10.68
N ILE A 55 39.38 19.66 -9.58
CA ILE A 55 40.27 18.89 -8.70
C ILE A 55 39.99 17.38 -8.73
N GLY A 56 38.92 16.97 -9.40
CA GLY A 56 38.54 15.57 -9.55
C GLY A 56 37.08 15.39 -9.94
N ASP A 57 36.61 14.17 -9.80
CA ASP A 57 35.26 13.78 -10.16
C ASP A 57 34.76 12.61 -9.29
N THR A 58 33.45 12.43 -9.27
CA THR A 58 32.81 11.26 -8.68
C THR A 58 31.77 10.77 -9.65
N ASN A 59 31.79 9.47 -9.95
CA ASN A 59 30.88 8.84 -10.89
C ASN A 59 29.97 7.85 -10.17
N ILE A 60 28.72 7.78 -10.63
CA ILE A 60 27.77 6.70 -10.37
C ILE A 60 27.53 5.98 -11.69
N PHE A 61 27.58 4.65 -11.64
CA PHE A 61 27.16 3.77 -12.72
C PHE A 61 26.02 2.87 -12.22
N ILE A 62 24.82 3.05 -12.76
CA ILE A 62 23.65 2.27 -12.41
C ILE A 62 23.81 0.88 -13.03
N LYS A 63 24.01 -0.14 -12.19
CA LYS A 63 24.17 -1.53 -12.66
C LYS A 63 22.84 -2.26 -12.77
N ASN A 64 21.87 -1.86 -11.96
CA ASN A 64 20.53 -2.42 -12.01
C ASN A 64 19.51 -1.36 -11.59
N LYS A 65 18.73 -0.89 -12.56
CA LYS A 65 17.64 0.09 -12.36
C LYS A 65 16.51 -0.45 -11.49
N GLU A 66 16.24 -1.75 -11.54
CA GLU A 66 15.15 -2.40 -10.80
C GLU A 66 15.46 -2.45 -9.31
N THR A 67 16.69 -2.84 -8.95
CA THR A 67 17.13 -2.93 -7.54
C THR A 67 17.70 -1.61 -7.02
N GLY A 68 18.01 -0.67 -7.91
CA GLY A 68 18.69 0.59 -7.57
C GLY A 68 20.14 0.36 -7.14
N LEU A 69 20.81 -0.64 -7.69
CA LEU A 69 22.22 -0.94 -7.40
C LEU A 69 23.13 -0.10 -8.31
N ALA A 70 24.07 0.62 -7.71
CA ALA A 70 25.06 1.40 -8.42
C ALA A 70 26.49 1.14 -7.95
N GLU A 71 27.43 1.28 -8.89
CA GLU A 71 28.85 1.38 -8.61
C GLU A 71 29.24 2.84 -8.44
N ILE A 72 30.08 3.16 -7.47
CA ILE A 72 30.64 4.50 -7.29
C ILE A 72 32.15 4.47 -7.58
N GLU A 73 32.60 5.43 -8.37
CA GLU A 73 34.03 5.71 -8.56
C GLU A 73 34.35 7.13 -8.07
N LEU A 74 35.49 7.27 -7.39
CA LEU A 74 35.97 8.54 -6.86
C LEU A 74 37.38 8.80 -7.36
N MET A 75 37.59 9.98 -7.95
CA MET A 75 38.91 10.43 -8.35
C MET A 75 39.18 11.83 -7.81
N ILE A 76 40.29 12.01 -7.09
CA ILE A 76 40.84 13.31 -6.73
C ILE A 76 42.23 13.38 -7.35
N ALA A 77 42.36 14.19 -8.40
CA ALA A 77 43.50 14.13 -9.30
C ALA A 77 44.80 14.55 -8.61
N GLU A 78 44.83 15.75 -8.03
CA GLU A 78 46.05 16.31 -7.45
C GLU A 78 46.24 15.92 -5.98
N GLU A 79 47.48 15.56 -5.61
CA GLU A 79 47.84 15.15 -4.24
C GLU A 79 47.51 16.19 -3.17
N GLN A 80 47.68 17.47 -3.50
CA GLN A 80 47.45 18.57 -2.56
C GLN A 80 45.99 18.67 -2.06
N TYR A 81 45.04 18.11 -2.81
CA TYR A 81 43.63 18.08 -2.42
C TYR A 81 43.20 16.75 -1.75
N ARG A 82 44.10 15.75 -1.70
CA ARG A 82 43.85 14.48 -1.02
C ARG A 82 43.85 14.70 0.50
N SER A 83 43.16 13.83 1.23
CA SER A 83 43.08 13.86 2.71
C SER A 83 42.43 15.10 3.36
N MET A 84 41.89 16.05 2.59
CA MET A 84 41.16 17.23 3.08
C MET A 84 39.63 17.04 3.16
N LYS A 85 39.15 15.80 3.26
CA LYS A 85 37.72 15.42 3.22
C LYS A 85 36.96 15.85 1.96
N ARG A 86 37.64 16.30 0.89
CA ARG A 86 36.99 16.63 -0.40
C ARG A 86 36.31 15.40 -1.01
N GLY A 87 37.02 14.27 -1.10
CA GLY A 87 36.45 12.99 -1.52
C GLY A 87 35.30 12.52 -0.63
N TRP A 88 35.40 12.70 0.69
CA TRP A 88 34.30 12.38 1.62
C TRP A 88 33.02 13.17 1.30
N ASN A 89 33.14 14.49 1.17
CA ASN A 89 32.00 15.36 0.90
C ASN A 89 31.38 15.06 -0.47
N SER A 90 32.23 14.79 -1.48
CA SER A 90 31.76 14.39 -2.81
C SER A 90 30.95 13.10 -2.74
N ILE A 91 31.45 12.08 -2.03
CA ILE A 91 30.71 10.81 -1.88
C ILE A 91 29.41 11.00 -1.09
N ILE A 92 29.40 11.80 -0.02
CA ILE A 92 28.14 12.08 0.70
C ILE A 92 27.12 12.78 -0.20
N ALA A 93 27.55 13.78 -0.97
CA ALA A 93 26.68 14.49 -1.91
C ALA A 93 26.15 13.54 -3.01
N MET A 94 27.03 12.70 -3.56
CA MET A 94 26.68 11.73 -4.60
C MET A 94 25.75 10.64 -4.09
N LEU A 95 25.99 10.09 -2.89
CA LEU A 95 25.09 9.13 -2.24
C LEU A 95 23.70 9.74 -2.02
N ARG A 96 23.65 10.98 -1.52
CA ARG A 96 22.39 11.70 -1.32
C ARG A 96 21.64 11.92 -2.63
N TYR A 97 22.33 12.38 -3.67
CA TYR A 97 21.76 12.58 -4.99
C TYR A 97 21.24 11.26 -5.59
N GLY A 98 22.02 10.18 -5.44
CA GLY A 98 21.62 8.86 -5.89
C GLY A 98 20.31 8.40 -5.27
N VAL A 99 20.11 8.63 -3.97
CA VAL A 99 18.84 8.33 -3.29
C VAL A 99 17.72 9.27 -3.75
N GLU A 100 17.94 10.59 -3.72
CA GLU A 100 16.89 11.59 -3.91
C GLU A 100 16.45 11.78 -5.37
N LYS A 101 17.35 11.53 -6.33
CA LYS A 101 17.15 11.84 -7.76
C LYS A 101 17.21 10.63 -8.67
N LEU A 102 18.02 9.63 -8.32
CA LEU A 102 18.22 8.44 -9.14
C LEU A 102 17.53 7.18 -8.57
N SER A 103 16.83 7.32 -7.43
CA SER A 103 16.13 6.21 -6.75
C SER A 103 17.03 5.01 -6.40
N LEU A 104 18.33 5.26 -6.18
CA LEU A 104 19.32 4.23 -5.85
C LEU A 104 19.21 3.80 -4.39
N ARG A 105 19.51 2.53 -4.14
CA ARG A 105 19.31 1.84 -2.86
C ARG A 105 20.55 1.09 -2.40
N ALA A 106 21.40 0.65 -3.32
CA ALA A 106 22.60 -0.05 -2.95
C ALA A 106 23.78 0.55 -3.70
N TYR A 107 24.89 0.67 -2.99
CA TYR A 107 26.13 1.17 -3.58
C TYR A 107 27.22 0.16 -3.32
N PHE A 108 28.04 -0.09 -4.32
CA PHE A 108 29.30 -0.77 -4.13
C PHE A 108 30.42 0.02 -4.77
N VAL A 109 31.64 -0.26 -4.32
CA VAL A 109 32.87 0.28 -4.86
C VAL A 109 33.87 -0.84 -5.00
N LYS A 110 34.65 -0.78 -6.08
CA LYS A 110 35.83 -1.62 -6.26
C LYS A 110 37.07 -0.78 -6.01
N ILE A 111 37.98 -1.32 -5.20
CA ILE A 111 39.17 -0.57 -4.78
C ILE A 111 40.35 -1.53 -4.78
N GLY A 112 41.39 -1.22 -5.55
CA GLY A 112 42.66 -1.95 -5.52
C GLY A 112 43.20 -2.11 -4.09
N ILE A 113 43.69 -3.29 -3.74
CA ILE A 113 44.14 -3.63 -2.37
C ILE A 113 45.23 -2.70 -1.82
N LYS A 114 45.98 -2.02 -2.70
CA LYS A 114 47.04 -1.06 -2.34
C LYS A 114 46.49 0.34 -2.02
N ASN A 115 45.24 0.65 -2.37
CA ASN A 115 44.62 1.95 -2.12
C ASN A 115 43.97 2.01 -0.72
N TYR A 116 44.81 1.90 0.31
CA TYR A 116 44.41 1.99 1.71
C TYR A 116 43.64 3.28 2.08
N PRO A 117 43.96 4.46 1.53
CA PRO A 117 43.19 5.68 1.78
C PRO A 117 41.72 5.54 1.38
N SER A 118 41.43 5.07 0.17
CA SER A 118 40.05 4.84 -0.29
C SER A 118 39.35 3.75 0.51
N ILE A 119 40.02 2.63 0.81
CA ILE A 119 39.46 1.57 1.66
C ILE A 119 39.06 2.13 3.04
N SER A 120 39.91 2.95 3.66
CA SER A 120 39.65 3.59 4.96
C SER A 120 38.49 4.58 4.89
N LEU A 121 38.41 5.36 3.81
CA LEU A 121 37.31 6.29 3.53
C LEU A 121 35.96 5.55 3.51
N PHE A 122 35.83 4.52 2.68
CA PHE A 122 34.58 3.79 2.50
C PHE A 122 34.20 2.97 3.75
N LYS A 123 35.18 2.40 4.47
CA LYS A 123 34.92 1.77 5.78
C LYS A 123 34.35 2.75 6.81
N LYS A 124 34.88 3.99 6.86
CA LYS A 124 34.34 5.04 7.74
C LYS A 124 32.92 5.47 7.33
N LEU A 125 32.61 5.44 6.04
CA LEU A 125 31.26 5.59 5.49
C LEU A 125 30.37 4.36 5.71
N LYS A 126 30.84 3.34 6.46
CA LYS A 126 30.12 2.09 6.78
C LYS A 126 29.90 1.14 5.61
N PHE A 127 30.65 1.28 4.52
CA PHE A 127 30.76 0.22 3.53
C PHE A 127 31.46 -1.00 4.16
N GLN A 128 30.95 -2.19 3.85
CA GLN A 128 31.48 -3.46 4.34
C GLN A 128 32.16 -4.20 3.19
N ILE A 129 33.28 -4.88 3.48
CA ILE A 129 33.93 -5.74 2.48
C ILE A 129 33.02 -6.93 2.23
N GLU A 130 32.61 -7.13 0.98
CA GLU A 130 31.72 -8.22 0.56
C GLU A 130 32.44 -9.23 -0.35
N GLY A 131 33.52 -8.84 -1.01
CA GLY A 131 34.28 -9.71 -1.89
C GLY A 131 35.68 -9.22 -2.22
N GLY A 132 36.41 -10.06 -2.94
CA GLY A 132 37.81 -9.86 -3.34
C GLY A 132 38.84 -10.44 -2.36
N PRO A 133 40.15 -10.32 -2.67
CA PRO A 133 40.71 -9.76 -3.91
C PRO A 133 40.28 -10.59 -5.13
N ASP A 134 39.84 -9.93 -6.19
CA ASP A 134 39.53 -10.59 -7.46
C ASP A 134 40.79 -10.74 -8.33
N VAL A 135 40.61 -11.16 -9.59
CA VAL A 135 41.73 -11.33 -10.55
C VAL A 135 42.46 -10.03 -10.88
N PHE A 136 41.89 -8.88 -10.54
CA PHE A 136 42.46 -7.55 -10.72
C PHE A 136 43.07 -6.97 -9.42
N GLU A 137 43.20 -7.79 -8.38
CA GLU A 137 43.65 -7.36 -7.04
C GLU A 137 42.75 -6.28 -6.40
N GLU A 138 41.45 -6.30 -6.67
CA GLU A 138 40.49 -5.34 -6.12
C GLU A 138 39.60 -5.93 -5.02
N LEU A 139 39.32 -5.14 -3.99
CA LEU A 139 38.29 -5.42 -2.99
C LEU A 139 36.96 -4.81 -3.43
N THR A 140 35.89 -5.57 -3.27
CA THR A 140 34.52 -5.04 -3.39
C THR A 140 33.98 -4.69 -2.02
N LEU A 141 33.68 -3.41 -1.82
CA LEU A 141 33.01 -2.92 -0.61
C LEU A 141 31.59 -2.49 -0.96
N LYS A 142 30.60 -2.93 -0.19
CA LYS A 142 29.18 -2.61 -0.41
C LYS A 142 28.61 -1.84 0.78
N PHE A 143 27.87 -0.77 0.50
CA PHE A 143 27.09 -0.04 1.48
C PHE A 143 25.68 -0.58 1.49
N LEU A 144 25.38 -1.27 2.57
CA LEU A 144 24.15 -2.03 2.76
C LEU A 144 23.24 -1.33 3.75
N LYS A 145 23.00 -0.02 3.59
CA LYS A 145 22.02 0.65 4.45
C LYS A 145 20.58 0.32 4.05
N PHE A 146 20.36 -0.13 2.82
CA PHE A 146 19.01 -0.44 2.29
C PHE A 146 18.78 -1.92 1.91
N LEU A 147 19.62 -2.86 2.37
CA LEU A 147 19.39 -4.30 2.16
C LEU A 147 18.09 -4.84 2.78
N LYS A 148 17.55 -4.12 3.76
CA LYS A 148 16.28 -4.41 4.41
C LYS A 148 15.26 -3.50 3.78
N MET A 149 14.68 -3.96 2.68
CA MET A 149 13.60 -3.25 2.00
C MET A 149 12.28 -3.57 2.71
N TRP A 150 11.47 -2.56 2.96
CA TRP A 150 10.09 -2.77 3.40
C TRP A 150 9.15 -2.60 2.22
N ILE A 151 8.17 -3.49 2.05
CA ILE A 151 7.05 -3.33 1.11
C ILE A 151 5.78 -3.13 1.91
N PHE A 152 5.01 -2.08 1.60
CA PHE A 152 3.73 -1.81 2.24
C PHE A 152 2.57 -2.34 1.40
N GLY A 153 1.84 -3.29 1.97
CA GLY A 153 0.61 -3.83 1.42
C GLY A 153 -0.62 -3.11 1.94
N TYR A 154 -1.43 -2.57 1.03
CA TYR A 154 -2.73 -1.94 1.33
C TYR A 154 -3.93 -2.63 0.67
N GLY A 155 -3.68 -3.62 -0.19
CA GLY A 155 -4.69 -4.44 -0.87
C GLY A 155 -4.59 -5.90 -0.41
N SER A 156 -4.56 -6.84 -1.36
CA SER A 156 -4.47 -8.27 -1.02
C SER A 156 -3.25 -8.69 -0.22
N LEU A 157 -2.19 -7.88 -0.28
CA LEU A 157 -0.97 -8.13 0.47
C LEU A 157 -1.21 -8.16 1.98
N VAL A 158 -2.26 -7.54 2.52
CA VAL A 158 -2.52 -7.57 3.97
C VAL A 158 -2.88 -8.97 4.50
N TRP A 159 -3.43 -9.86 3.65
CA TRP A 159 -3.74 -11.25 4.01
C TRP A 159 -2.97 -12.30 3.19
N LYS A 160 -2.41 -11.92 2.03
CA LYS A 160 -1.71 -12.85 1.13
C LYS A 160 -0.45 -12.19 0.55
N ALA A 161 0.69 -12.39 1.21
CA ALA A 161 1.99 -11.89 0.77
C ALA A 161 2.51 -12.59 -0.49
N ASP A 162 2.51 -13.93 -0.53
CA ASP A 162 2.97 -14.72 -1.70
C ASP A 162 4.46 -14.47 -2.09
N PHE A 163 5.28 -14.04 -1.14
CA PHE A 163 6.73 -13.90 -1.26
C PHE A 163 7.41 -14.13 0.11
N PRO A 164 8.70 -14.51 0.15
CA PRO A 164 9.43 -14.68 1.41
C PRO A 164 9.76 -13.32 2.05
N PHE A 165 9.54 -13.20 3.36
CA PHE A 165 9.84 -12.01 4.16
C PHE A 165 10.42 -12.42 5.52
N GLU A 166 11.25 -11.54 6.11
CA GLU A 166 11.83 -11.74 7.45
C GLU A 166 10.84 -11.41 8.56
N GLU A 167 10.06 -10.37 8.37
CA GLU A 167 9.23 -9.74 9.40
C GLU A 167 8.02 -9.06 8.74
N LYS A 168 6.89 -9.01 9.44
CA LYS A 168 5.73 -8.19 9.03
C LYS A 168 5.21 -7.40 10.22
N VAL A 169 4.75 -6.18 9.98
CA VAL A 169 4.19 -5.30 10.99
C VAL A 169 2.96 -4.57 10.45
N VAL A 170 1.95 -4.36 11.31
CA VAL A 170 0.76 -3.57 10.97
C VAL A 170 1.03 -2.09 11.26
N GLY A 171 0.59 -1.21 10.36
CA GLY A 171 0.73 0.24 10.51
C GLY A 171 -0.02 0.99 9.41
N TYR A 172 0.10 2.31 9.36
CA TYR A 172 -0.54 3.11 8.32
C TYR A 172 0.41 4.06 7.60
N ILE A 173 0.05 4.45 6.38
CA ILE A 173 0.68 5.55 5.64
C ILE A 173 -0.23 6.80 5.69
N LYS A 174 0.35 7.99 5.49
CA LYS A 174 -0.35 9.29 5.51
C LYS A 174 -0.49 9.91 4.10
N GLY A 175 -1.50 10.75 3.88
CA GLY A 175 -1.69 11.56 2.68
C GLY A 175 -2.34 10.85 1.49
N TYR A 176 -2.93 9.67 1.72
CA TYR A 176 -3.60 8.88 0.69
C TYR A 176 -4.97 8.40 1.18
N VAL A 177 -5.82 8.01 0.23
CA VAL A 177 -7.06 7.30 0.50
C VAL A 177 -7.12 6.02 -0.34
N ARG A 178 -7.66 4.96 0.25
CA ARG A 178 -7.87 3.68 -0.44
C ARG A 178 -9.21 3.70 -1.18
N ARG A 179 -9.22 3.29 -2.46
CA ARG A 179 -10.44 3.30 -3.30
C ARG A 179 -10.52 2.09 -4.21
N PHE A 180 -11.72 1.55 -4.42
CA PHE A 180 -12.02 0.44 -5.36
C PHE A 180 -12.10 0.90 -6.83
N TRP A 181 -11.12 1.70 -7.26
CA TRP A 181 -11.10 2.36 -8.57
C TRP A 181 -10.22 1.65 -9.59
N GLN A 182 -9.65 0.49 -9.24
CA GLN A 182 -8.77 -0.29 -10.09
C GLN A 182 -9.50 -1.50 -10.68
N ALA A 183 -9.44 -1.68 -11.99
CA ALA A 183 -9.91 -2.89 -12.66
C ALA A 183 -9.00 -4.07 -12.34
N SER A 184 -9.59 -5.24 -12.11
CA SER A 184 -8.89 -6.52 -12.10
C SER A 184 -9.42 -7.42 -13.19
N ILE A 185 -8.58 -7.72 -14.18
CA ILE A 185 -8.91 -8.56 -15.34
C ILE A 185 -8.22 -9.94 -15.31
N ASP A 186 -7.38 -10.19 -14.33
CA ASP A 186 -6.49 -11.35 -14.21
C ASP A 186 -6.55 -12.05 -12.85
N HIS A 187 -7.12 -11.39 -11.84
CA HIS A 187 -7.28 -11.95 -10.49
C HIS A 187 -8.74 -12.10 -10.11
N ARG A 188 -9.48 -10.99 -10.05
CA ARG A 188 -10.86 -10.97 -9.51
C ARG A 188 -11.95 -10.70 -10.54
N GLY A 189 -11.54 -10.45 -11.77
CA GLY A 189 -12.40 -10.48 -12.96
C GLY A 189 -11.66 -11.13 -14.13
N VAL A 190 -12.19 -10.92 -15.32
CA VAL A 190 -11.62 -11.38 -16.59
C VAL A 190 -11.66 -10.25 -17.61
N PRO A 191 -10.90 -10.31 -18.72
CA PRO A 191 -11.03 -9.32 -19.79
C PRO A 191 -12.48 -9.21 -20.28
N GLY A 192 -12.99 -7.99 -20.44
CA GLY A 192 -14.39 -7.71 -20.79
C GLY A 192 -15.41 -7.76 -19.63
N LYS A 193 -15.07 -8.40 -18.50
CA LYS A 193 -15.86 -8.37 -17.24
C LYS A 193 -14.91 -8.15 -16.05
N PRO A 194 -14.34 -6.94 -15.90
CA PRO A 194 -13.36 -6.65 -14.87
C PRO A 194 -14.00 -6.65 -13.48
N GLY A 195 -13.29 -7.17 -12.48
CA GLY A 195 -13.58 -6.92 -11.08
C GLY A 195 -13.06 -5.56 -10.63
N ARG A 196 -13.43 -5.13 -9.41
CA ARG A 196 -12.88 -3.92 -8.77
C ARG A 196 -12.00 -4.29 -7.59
N VAL A 197 -10.76 -3.80 -7.58
CA VAL A 197 -9.79 -3.95 -6.49
C VAL A 197 -9.31 -2.58 -6.01
N VAL A 198 -8.63 -2.52 -4.87
CA VAL A 198 -8.20 -1.23 -4.32
C VAL A 198 -6.95 -0.68 -5.00
N THR A 199 -6.89 0.64 -5.09
CA THR A 199 -5.70 1.46 -5.38
C THR A 199 -5.59 2.59 -4.35
N LEU A 200 -4.46 3.30 -4.35
CA LEU A 200 -4.25 4.51 -3.57
C LEU A 200 -4.48 5.74 -4.44
N VAL A 201 -5.15 6.73 -3.87
CA VAL A 201 -5.35 8.04 -4.47
C VAL A 201 -4.78 9.07 -3.52
N LYS A 202 -3.97 10.00 -4.03
CA LYS A 202 -3.41 11.08 -3.23
C LYS A 202 -4.55 11.94 -2.66
N SER A 203 -4.51 12.21 -1.36
CA SER A 203 -5.49 13.05 -0.69
C SER A 203 -5.00 14.49 -0.63
N GLU A 204 -5.93 15.45 -0.70
CA GLU A 204 -5.64 16.86 -0.38
C GLU A 204 -5.31 17.05 1.11
N ASN A 205 -5.82 16.16 1.97
CA ASN A 205 -5.51 16.17 3.39
C ASN A 205 -4.31 15.25 3.68
N PRO A 206 -3.15 15.79 4.09
CA PRO A 206 -1.94 15.00 4.38
C PRO A 206 -2.11 14.06 5.57
N GLU A 207 -3.09 14.29 6.46
CA GLU A 207 -3.33 13.47 7.65
C GLU A 207 -4.23 12.27 7.41
N LYS A 208 -4.79 12.09 6.19
CA LYS A 208 -5.59 10.90 5.88
C LYS A 208 -4.72 9.63 5.96
N LYS A 209 -5.22 8.64 6.71
CA LYS A 209 -4.50 7.41 7.06
C LYS A 209 -4.98 6.25 6.20
N VAL A 210 -4.05 5.40 5.74
CA VAL A 210 -4.36 4.13 5.09
C VAL A 210 -3.63 3.00 5.81
N TRP A 211 -4.39 2.14 6.48
CA TRP A 211 -3.89 1.03 7.30
C TRP A 211 -3.57 -0.23 6.50
N GLY A 212 -2.38 -0.79 6.68
CA GLY A 212 -1.93 -1.97 5.95
C GLY A 212 -0.85 -2.73 6.69
N VAL A 213 -0.09 -3.54 5.95
CA VAL A 213 0.97 -4.38 6.49
C VAL A 213 2.28 -4.07 5.78
N ALA A 214 3.32 -3.76 6.53
CA ALA A 214 4.67 -3.63 5.99
C ALA A 214 5.44 -4.94 6.15
N TYR A 215 6.10 -5.39 5.08
CA TYR A 215 6.89 -6.61 5.01
C TYR A 215 8.36 -6.30 4.83
N LYS A 216 9.21 -6.81 5.72
CA LYS A 216 10.66 -6.68 5.62
C LYS A 216 11.22 -7.79 4.75
N ILE A 217 11.90 -7.41 3.68
CA ILE A 217 12.46 -8.32 2.69
C ILE A 217 13.97 -8.26 2.76
N ASN A 218 14.59 -9.44 2.74
CA ASN A 218 16.02 -9.61 2.58
C ASN A 218 16.33 -9.90 1.12
N GLU A 219 17.28 -9.18 0.52
CA GLU A 219 17.75 -9.41 -0.85
C GLU A 219 18.17 -10.89 -1.08
N LYS A 220 18.69 -11.58 -0.04
CA LYS A 220 19.04 -13.01 -0.12
C LYS A 220 17.84 -13.95 -0.25
N LEU A 221 16.65 -13.53 0.20
CA LEU A 221 15.40 -14.29 0.09
C LEU A 221 14.74 -14.14 -1.29
N VAL A 222 15.13 -13.13 -2.08
CA VAL A 222 14.59 -12.84 -3.44
C VAL A 222 15.27 -13.68 -4.54
N GLY A 223 16.02 -14.74 -4.15
CA GLY A 223 16.89 -15.51 -5.03
C GLY A 223 16.33 -15.84 -6.43
N LYS A 224 17.08 -15.44 -7.47
CA LYS A 224 17.02 -15.85 -8.91
C LYS A 224 15.66 -15.91 -9.64
N GLY A 225 14.55 -15.46 -9.04
CA GLY A 225 13.22 -15.60 -9.64
C GLY A 225 12.16 -14.63 -9.13
N GLY A 226 12.56 -13.40 -8.76
CA GLY A 226 11.74 -12.19 -8.59
C GLY A 226 10.22 -12.34 -8.49
N SER A 227 9.71 -13.02 -7.46
CA SER A 227 8.27 -13.31 -7.35
C SER A 227 7.41 -12.10 -7.04
N VAL A 228 8.01 -11.00 -6.56
CA VAL A 228 7.32 -9.71 -6.37
C VAL A 228 7.09 -9.02 -7.71
N ASP A 229 8.10 -8.99 -8.60
CA ASP A 229 8.00 -8.34 -9.90
C ASP A 229 6.98 -9.01 -10.84
N ILE A 230 6.84 -10.35 -10.84
CA ILE A 230 5.91 -11.03 -11.77
C ILE A 230 4.43 -10.69 -11.49
N ARG A 231 4.07 -10.42 -10.23
CA ARG A 231 2.70 -10.05 -9.85
C ARG A 231 2.44 -8.55 -9.96
N GLU A 232 3.49 -7.74 -9.92
CA GLU A 232 3.41 -6.28 -9.84
C GLU A 232 3.90 -5.55 -11.11
N GLN A 233 4.29 -6.28 -12.15
CA GLN A 233 4.64 -5.78 -13.49
C GLN A 233 3.59 -4.88 -14.17
N LYS A 234 2.38 -4.78 -13.60
CA LYS A 234 1.31 -3.90 -14.09
C LYS A 234 1.26 -2.55 -13.38
N TYR A 235 1.91 -2.37 -12.24
CA TYR A 235 1.88 -1.11 -11.48
C TYR A 235 2.97 -0.15 -11.98
N THR A 236 2.59 1.10 -12.24
CA THR A 236 3.47 2.07 -12.90
C THR A 236 4.27 2.90 -11.91
N GLU A 237 3.71 3.21 -10.73
CA GLU A 237 4.32 4.13 -9.77
C GLU A 237 4.79 3.41 -8.50
N ARG A 238 6.05 3.66 -8.14
CA ARG A 238 6.72 3.15 -6.95
C ARG A 238 7.04 4.32 -6.03
N LEU A 239 6.39 4.40 -4.88
CA LEU A 239 6.64 5.44 -3.89
C LEU A 239 7.40 4.89 -2.68
N LEU A 240 8.18 5.75 -2.04
CA LEU A 240 8.75 5.51 -0.73
C LEU A 240 7.99 6.35 0.29
N LEU A 241 7.21 5.69 1.15
CA LEU A 241 6.40 6.34 2.17
C LEU A 241 6.78 5.83 3.56
N SER A 242 6.66 6.71 4.55
CA SER A 242 6.82 6.31 5.95
C SER A 242 5.57 5.57 6.44
N VAL A 243 5.79 4.52 7.22
CA VAL A 243 4.74 3.74 7.90
C VAL A 243 4.77 4.10 9.37
N TYR A 244 3.59 4.35 9.95
CA TYR A 244 3.40 4.80 11.31
C TYR A 244 2.70 3.73 12.16
N THR A 245 2.97 3.72 13.46
CA THR A 245 2.26 2.91 14.45
C THR A 245 0.90 3.55 14.79
N ALA A 246 0.03 2.81 15.50
CA ALA A 246 -1.20 3.36 16.06
C ALA A 246 -1.00 4.61 16.94
N SER A 247 0.15 4.70 17.61
CA SER A 247 0.53 5.82 18.48
C SER A 247 1.11 7.01 17.71
N GLU A 248 1.07 6.98 16.37
CA GLU A 248 1.63 7.99 15.46
C GLU A 248 3.16 8.05 15.38
N ASP A 249 3.87 7.12 16.00
CA ASP A 249 5.32 7.03 15.87
C ASP A 249 5.71 6.50 14.48
N VAL A 250 6.81 7.01 13.92
CA VAL A 250 7.37 6.46 12.67
C VAL A 250 7.91 5.06 12.96
N LEU A 251 7.26 4.04 12.40
CA LEU A 251 7.66 2.64 12.49
C LEU A 251 8.72 2.30 11.46
N ILE A 252 8.53 2.77 10.23
CA ILE A 252 9.43 2.56 9.09
C ILE A 252 9.54 3.88 8.33
N GLU A 253 10.75 4.40 8.18
CA GLU A 253 10.97 5.67 7.47
C GLU A 253 10.67 5.57 5.97
N GLN A 254 10.98 4.42 5.36
CA GLN A 254 10.85 4.20 3.92
C GLN A 254 10.36 2.77 3.62
N ALA A 255 9.07 2.65 3.31
CA ALA A 255 8.48 1.45 2.73
C ALA A 255 8.11 1.70 1.26
N LEU A 256 8.45 0.74 0.41
CA LEU A 256 8.07 0.70 -0.98
C LEU A 256 6.57 0.44 -1.10
N VAL A 257 5.88 1.32 -1.81
CA VAL A 257 4.43 1.26 -2.04
C VAL A 257 4.19 1.28 -3.54
N PHE A 258 3.46 0.28 -4.05
CA PHE A 258 3.08 0.18 -5.45
C PHE A 258 1.71 0.81 -5.64
N ILE A 259 1.58 1.84 -6.46
CA ILE A 259 0.28 2.46 -6.77
C ILE A 259 -0.24 1.93 -8.10
N GLY A 260 -1.58 1.83 -8.21
CA GLY A 260 -2.31 1.45 -9.42
C GLY A 260 -1.71 2.03 -10.71
N THR A 261 -1.79 1.26 -11.79
CA THR A 261 -1.27 1.63 -13.10
C THR A 261 -1.85 2.93 -13.66
N GLU A 262 -1.07 3.62 -14.48
CA GLU A 262 -1.53 4.73 -15.34
C GLU A 262 -2.27 4.24 -16.60
N ASP A 263 -2.34 2.91 -16.85
CA ASP A 263 -3.11 2.38 -17.99
C ASP A 263 -4.59 2.77 -17.86
N PRO A 264 -5.11 3.61 -18.78
CA PRO A 264 -6.50 4.07 -18.75
C PRO A 264 -7.51 2.91 -18.81
N ASN A 265 -7.13 1.76 -19.39
CA ASN A 265 -8.01 0.59 -19.49
C ASN A 265 -8.17 -0.14 -18.15
N LEU A 266 -7.27 0.10 -17.20
CA LEU A 266 -7.28 -0.53 -15.89
C LEU A 266 -7.69 0.45 -14.78
N GLN A 267 -7.77 1.74 -15.06
CA GLN A 267 -8.23 2.76 -14.13
C GLN A 267 -9.73 3.03 -14.33
N LEU A 268 -10.58 2.34 -13.56
CA LEU A 268 -12.04 2.52 -13.63
C LEU A 268 -12.50 3.86 -13.06
N GLY A 269 -11.71 4.43 -12.14
CA GLY A 269 -12.06 5.69 -11.47
C GLY A 269 -13.27 5.59 -10.53
N PRO A 270 -13.74 6.75 -10.04
CA PRO A 270 -14.94 6.84 -9.21
C PRO A 270 -16.19 6.40 -9.98
N ALA A 271 -17.09 5.73 -9.28
CA ALA A 271 -18.42 5.33 -9.75
C ALA A 271 -19.39 5.34 -8.56
N PRO A 272 -20.72 5.37 -8.79
CA PRO A 272 -21.71 5.21 -7.72
C PRO A 272 -21.46 3.94 -6.90
N ILE A 273 -21.67 4.03 -5.58
CA ILE A 273 -21.38 2.92 -4.65
C ILE A 273 -22.15 1.65 -5.04
N ASP A 274 -23.42 1.77 -5.40
CA ASP A 274 -24.26 0.64 -5.80
C ASP A 274 -23.74 -0.05 -7.08
N GLU A 275 -23.23 0.72 -8.04
CA GLU A 275 -22.62 0.16 -9.25
C GLU A 275 -21.31 -0.55 -8.94
N MET A 276 -20.47 0.04 -8.07
CA MET A 276 -19.25 -0.62 -7.60
C MET A 276 -19.57 -1.90 -6.85
N ALA A 277 -20.55 -1.87 -5.95
CA ALA A 277 -21.00 -3.02 -5.17
C ALA A 277 -21.56 -4.13 -6.08
N LYS A 278 -22.42 -3.80 -7.04
CA LYS A 278 -22.92 -4.74 -8.06
C LYS A 278 -21.78 -5.33 -8.88
N GLN A 279 -20.84 -4.52 -9.35
CA GLN A 279 -19.68 -5.01 -10.09
C GLN A 279 -18.84 -5.98 -9.22
N ILE A 280 -18.60 -5.64 -7.94
CA ILE A 280 -17.89 -6.52 -7.00
C ILE A 280 -18.66 -7.82 -6.75
N ALA A 281 -19.99 -7.75 -6.60
CA ALA A 281 -20.84 -8.89 -6.32
C ALA A 281 -20.84 -9.93 -7.45
N PHE A 282 -20.87 -9.48 -8.70
CA PHE A 282 -21.00 -10.35 -9.87
C PHE A 282 -19.68 -10.71 -10.56
N SER A 283 -18.56 -10.08 -10.19
CA SER A 283 -17.26 -10.36 -10.82
C SER A 283 -16.53 -11.54 -10.20
N ARG A 284 -15.91 -12.35 -11.05
CA ARG A 284 -15.06 -13.48 -10.67
C ARG A 284 -13.89 -13.61 -11.63
N GLY A 285 -12.71 -13.89 -11.08
CA GLY A 285 -11.50 -14.16 -11.84
C GLY A 285 -10.77 -15.42 -11.36
N PRO A 286 -9.57 -15.67 -11.90
CA PRO A 286 -8.74 -16.83 -11.55
C PRO A 286 -8.41 -16.96 -10.05
N SER A 287 -8.35 -15.84 -9.33
CA SER A 287 -8.10 -15.80 -7.88
C SER A 287 -9.38 -15.90 -7.03
N GLY A 288 -10.53 -16.21 -7.64
CA GLY A 288 -11.82 -16.39 -6.98
C GLY A 288 -12.78 -15.19 -7.17
N PRO A 289 -13.92 -15.19 -6.45
CA PRO A 289 -14.90 -14.11 -6.54
C PRO A 289 -14.32 -12.79 -6.01
N ASN A 290 -14.77 -11.67 -6.56
CA ASN A 290 -14.33 -10.35 -6.11
C ASN A 290 -14.90 -10.00 -4.73
N THR A 291 -16.06 -10.54 -4.34
CA THR A 291 -16.61 -10.43 -2.97
C THR A 291 -15.64 -10.95 -1.90
N ALA A 292 -14.96 -12.07 -2.15
CA ALA A 292 -13.96 -12.60 -1.22
C ALA A 292 -12.75 -11.65 -1.04
N TYR A 293 -12.40 -10.86 -2.06
CA TYR A 293 -11.37 -9.82 -1.91
C TYR A 293 -11.84 -8.72 -0.95
N LEU A 294 -13.06 -8.22 -1.16
CA LEU A 294 -13.65 -7.19 -0.30
C LEU A 294 -13.75 -7.68 1.15
N PHE A 295 -14.31 -8.87 1.38
CA PHE A 295 -14.52 -9.40 2.73
C PHE A 295 -13.21 -9.68 3.47
N ASN A 296 -12.18 -10.20 2.79
CA ASN A 296 -10.87 -10.39 3.42
C ASN A 296 -10.22 -9.05 3.81
N LEU A 297 -10.39 -8.01 3.00
CA LEU A 297 -9.88 -6.68 3.30
C LEU A 297 -10.61 -6.05 4.49
N VAL A 298 -11.94 -6.13 4.51
CA VAL A 298 -12.77 -5.64 5.63
C VAL A 298 -12.45 -6.40 6.91
N LYS A 299 -12.29 -7.72 6.83
CA LYS A 299 -11.88 -8.55 7.97
C LYS A 299 -10.55 -8.07 8.57
N PHE A 300 -9.52 -7.88 7.73
CA PHE A 300 -8.24 -7.35 8.18
C PHE A 300 -8.39 -5.98 8.86
N LEU A 301 -9.15 -5.06 8.25
CA LEU A 301 -9.35 -3.74 8.82
C LEU A 301 -10.02 -3.81 10.21
N LYS A 302 -11.06 -4.63 10.36
CA LYS A 302 -11.76 -4.79 11.64
C LYS A 302 -10.91 -5.45 12.73
N GLU A 303 -10.05 -6.41 12.36
CA GLU A 303 -9.28 -7.19 13.35
C GLU A 303 -7.96 -6.52 13.75
N GLU A 304 -7.30 -5.79 12.83
CA GLU A 304 -5.89 -5.39 13.00
C GLU A 304 -5.68 -3.87 13.13
N THR A 305 -6.71 -3.06 12.88
CA THR A 305 -6.61 -1.60 13.05
C THR A 305 -7.24 -1.18 14.38
N PRO A 306 -6.65 -0.20 15.11
CA PRO A 306 -7.36 0.46 16.19
C PRO A 306 -8.69 0.94 15.63
N SER A 307 -9.79 0.70 16.35
CA SER A 307 -11.13 1.17 16.04
C SER A 307 -11.07 2.65 15.67
N HIS A 308 -10.82 2.92 14.40
CA HIS A 308 -11.11 4.21 13.84
C HIS A 308 -12.62 4.21 13.85
N GLU A 309 -13.16 5.16 14.60
CA GLU A 309 -14.45 5.77 14.31
C GLU A 309 -14.46 6.10 12.81
N ASP A 310 -14.72 5.10 11.97
CA ASP A 310 -15.41 5.33 10.71
C ASP A 310 -16.77 5.85 11.16
N GLU A 311 -16.91 7.18 11.23
CA GLU A 311 -18.14 7.91 11.55
C GLU A 311 -19.34 7.54 10.66
N ASP A 312 -19.20 6.56 9.75
CA ASP A 312 -20.22 6.13 8.79
C ASP A 312 -20.47 4.60 8.77
N LEU A 313 -20.01 3.78 9.73
CA LEU A 313 -20.19 2.31 9.67
C LEU A 313 -20.52 1.58 10.99
N GLU A 314 -21.26 2.19 11.90
CA GLU A 314 -21.96 1.45 12.96
C GLU A 314 -23.48 1.59 12.86
N ASP A 315 -24.04 1.19 11.72
CA ASP A 315 -25.47 0.86 11.67
C ASP A 315 -25.72 -0.36 12.56
N VAL A 316 -26.31 -0.12 13.73
CA VAL A 316 -26.70 -1.14 14.70
C VAL A 316 -28.20 -1.37 14.59
N VAL A 317 -28.60 -2.64 14.40
CA VAL A 317 -30.00 -3.06 14.48
C VAL A 317 -30.18 -3.91 15.73
N TRP A 318 -31.11 -3.49 16.61
CA TRP A 318 -31.42 -4.20 17.84
C TRP A 318 -32.46 -5.30 17.62
N GLY A 319 -32.33 -6.39 18.38
CA GLY A 319 -33.26 -7.52 18.30
C GLY A 319 -32.98 -8.58 19.36
N VAL A 320 -33.74 -9.68 19.30
CA VAL A 320 -33.61 -10.80 20.25
C VAL A 320 -33.26 -12.09 19.54
N ALA A 321 -32.27 -12.78 20.09
CA ALA A 321 -31.88 -14.11 19.66
C ALA A 321 -32.64 -15.19 20.44
N TYR A 322 -33.33 -16.08 19.74
CA TYR A 322 -34.01 -17.23 20.32
C TYR A 322 -33.17 -18.50 20.15
N TYR A 323 -33.01 -19.27 21.23
CA TYR A 323 -32.46 -20.62 21.16
C TYR A 323 -33.59 -21.62 20.88
N ILE A 324 -33.44 -22.41 19.82
CA ILE A 324 -34.39 -23.47 19.45
C ILE A 324 -33.71 -24.80 19.78
N SER A 325 -34.39 -25.65 20.56
CA SER A 325 -33.87 -26.99 20.84
C SER A 325 -33.81 -27.84 19.57
N THR A 326 -32.81 -28.72 19.48
CA THR A 326 -32.57 -29.60 18.33
C THR A 326 -33.79 -30.45 17.94
N GLU A 327 -34.60 -30.85 18.93
CA GLU A 327 -35.83 -31.62 18.72
C GLU A 327 -36.92 -30.84 17.97
N LYS A 328 -36.98 -29.51 18.17
CA LYS A 328 -38.01 -28.62 17.59
C LYS A 328 -37.53 -27.86 16.37
N GLU A 329 -36.24 -27.90 16.05
CA GLU A 329 -35.63 -27.12 14.97
C GLU A 329 -36.38 -27.24 13.64
N LYS A 330 -36.65 -28.48 13.17
CA LYS A 330 -37.33 -28.70 11.89
C LYS A 330 -38.76 -28.15 11.86
N GLU A 331 -39.49 -28.29 12.97
CA GLU A 331 -40.86 -27.81 13.09
C GLU A 331 -40.90 -26.28 13.09
N VAL A 332 -40.05 -25.65 13.91
CA VAL A 332 -39.97 -24.19 14.03
C VAL A 332 -39.50 -23.58 12.71
N LEU A 333 -38.48 -24.14 12.07
CA LEU A 333 -37.99 -23.67 10.77
C LEU A 333 -39.07 -23.75 9.68
N LYS A 334 -39.84 -24.85 9.64
CA LYS A 334 -40.97 -24.98 8.70
C LYS A 334 -42.06 -23.96 8.95
N HIS A 335 -42.37 -23.68 10.22
CA HIS A 335 -43.34 -22.66 10.60
C HIS A 335 -42.86 -21.25 10.21
N LEU A 336 -41.61 -20.91 10.51
CA LEU A 336 -41.01 -19.63 10.14
C LEU A 336 -40.93 -19.45 8.62
N ASP A 337 -40.56 -20.48 7.85
CA ASP A 337 -40.58 -20.41 6.38
C ASP A 337 -41.98 -20.12 5.83
N HIS A 338 -43.01 -20.69 6.45
CA HIS A 338 -44.38 -20.40 6.04
C HIS A 338 -44.80 -18.97 6.39
N ARG A 339 -44.37 -18.47 7.56
CA ARG A 339 -44.65 -17.11 8.01
C ARG A 339 -43.96 -16.08 7.11
N GLU A 340 -42.68 -16.29 6.79
CA GLU A 340 -41.85 -15.38 6.01
C GLU A 340 -41.87 -15.66 4.49
N LYS A 341 -42.89 -16.39 4.01
CA LYS A 341 -43.10 -16.76 2.60
C LYS A 341 -43.21 -15.57 1.64
N GLY A 342 -43.32 -14.35 2.16
CA GLY A 342 -43.32 -13.09 1.42
C GLY A 342 -41.95 -12.70 0.86
N GLY A 343 -41.14 -13.64 0.40
CA GLY A 343 -39.87 -13.38 -0.29
C GLY A 343 -38.65 -13.11 0.60
N TYR A 344 -38.71 -13.37 1.91
CA TYR A 344 -37.55 -13.23 2.80
C TYR A 344 -36.56 -14.37 2.61
N LEU A 345 -35.27 -14.06 2.73
CA LEU A 345 -34.17 -15.02 2.65
C LEU A 345 -33.57 -15.30 4.02
N ARG A 346 -33.18 -16.55 4.27
CA ARG A 346 -32.41 -16.92 5.46
C ARG A 346 -30.97 -16.46 5.31
N CYS A 347 -30.51 -15.62 6.23
CA CYS A 347 -29.16 -15.08 6.24
C CYS A 347 -28.46 -15.45 7.55
N PRO A 348 -27.31 -16.15 7.51
CA PRO A 348 -26.49 -16.33 8.69
C PRO A 348 -25.78 -15.01 9.03
N VAL A 349 -25.89 -14.57 10.28
CA VAL A 349 -25.25 -13.35 10.79
C VAL A 349 -24.60 -13.61 12.15
N MET A 350 -23.60 -12.81 12.49
CA MET A 350 -23.01 -12.81 13.83
C MET A 350 -23.85 -11.91 14.74
N PHE A 351 -24.33 -12.45 15.86
CA PHE A 351 -25.10 -11.73 16.86
C PHE A 351 -24.21 -11.33 18.05
N TYR A 352 -24.32 -10.06 18.45
CA TYR A 352 -23.57 -9.48 19.56
C TYR A 352 -24.55 -9.21 20.73
N PRO A 353 -24.47 -9.98 21.83
CA PRO A 353 -25.39 -9.82 22.95
C PRO A 353 -25.17 -8.50 23.69
N GLN A 354 -26.27 -7.85 24.10
CA GLN A 354 -26.22 -6.66 24.96
C GLN A 354 -25.55 -6.94 26.32
N ASN A 355 -25.64 -8.17 26.81
CA ASN A 355 -24.96 -8.61 28.03
C ASN A 355 -23.51 -9.02 27.70
N GLN A 356 -22.55 -8.19 28.12
CA GLN A 356 -21.11 -8.33 27.84
C GLN A 356 -20.46 -9.64 28.34
N ASN A 357 -21.18 -10.46 29.12
CA ASN A 357 -20.68 -11.74 29.62
C ASN A 357 -20.90 -12.92 28.66
N LYS A 358 -21.42 -12.68 27.46
CA LYS A 358 -21.57 -13.71 26.43
C LYS A 358 -20.77 -13.32 25.18
N GLU A 359 -19.97 -14.25 24.71
CA GLU A 359 -19.27 -14.11 23.43
C GLU A 359 -20.26 -14.03 22.26
N PRO A 360 -19.97 -13.26 21.19
CA PRO A 360 -20.78 -13.25 19.98
C PRO A 360 -20.93 -14.65 19.36
N TRP A 361 -22.09 -14.94 18.78
CA TRP A 361 -22.36 -16.22 18.13
C TRP A 361 -23.14 -16.08 16.82
N GLN A 362 -22.98 -17.05 15.93
CA GLN A 362 -23.70 -17.07 14.66
C GLN A 362 -25.15 -17.54 14.86
N LEU A 363 -26.10 -16.82 14.26
CA LEU A 363 -27.51 -17.21 14.16
C LEU A 363 -28.07 -16.96 12.76
N THR A 364 -29.31 -17.36 12.52
CA THR A 364 -30.01 -17.13 11.24
C THR A 364 -31.10 -16.09 11.42
N ILE A 365 -31.13 -15.09 10.55
CA ILE A 365 -32.22 -14.11 10.42
C ILE A 365 -32.95 -14.28 9.08
N TYR A 366 -34.14 -13.68 8.96
CA TYR A 366 -34.88 -13.58 7.70
C TYR A 366 -34.83 -12.14 7.19
N VAL A 367 -34.35 -11.91 5.97
CA VAL A 367 -34.14 -10.57 5.40
C VAL A 367 -34.82 -10.45 4.04
N GLY A 368 -35.64 -9.41 3.86
CA GLY A 368 -36.15 -9.01 2.55
C GLY A 368 -35.13 -8.12 1.86
N ASN A 369 -34.49 -8.62 0.79
CA ASN A 369 -33.52 -7.84 0.01
C ASN A 369 -34.20 -7.11 -1.15
N GLU A 370 -33.42 -6.35 -1.92
CA GLU A 370 -33.88 -5.59 -3.10
C GLU A 370 -34.54 -6.44 -4.21
N ASN A 371 -34.36 -7.77 -4.19
CA ASN A 371 -35.00 -8.68 -5.14
C ASN A 371 -36.37 -9.18 -4.65
N ASN A 372 -36.77 -8.85 -3.42
CA ASN A 372 -38.08 -9.20 -2.89
C ASN A 372 -39.14 -8.33 -3.61
N PRO A 373 -40.19 -8.91 -4.23
CA PRO A 373 -41.24 -8.14 -4.91
C PRO A 373 -42.02 -7.18 -4.00
N PHE A 374 -41.91 -7.33 -2.68
CA PHE A 374 -42.51 -6.44 -1.69
C PHE A 374 -41.54 -5.39 -1.12
N TYR A 375 -40.29 -5.34 -1.62
CA TYR A 375 -39.32 -4.31 -1.23
C TYR A 375 -39.65 -2.97 -1.91
N THR A 376 -40.02 -1.97 -1.11
CA THR A 376 -40.43 -0.64 -1.60
C THR A 376 -39.26 0.33 -1.80
N GLY A 377 -38.06 -0.03 -1.32
CA GLY A 377 -36.89 0.85 -1.39
C GLY A 377 -36.94 2.02 -0.41
N ALA A 378 -35.91 2.87 -0.48
CA ALA A 378 -35.85 4.11 0.28
C ALA A 378 -36.96 5.05 -0.21
N THR A 379 -37.85 5.43 0.71
CA THR A 379 -38.96 6.35 0.46
C THR A 379 -38.96 7.41 1.56
N ASP A 380 -39.61 8.54 1.34
CA ASP A 380 -39.69 9.62 2.32
C ASP A 380 -40.38 9.17 3.62
N ASP A 381 -39.88 9.63 4.77
CA ASP A 381 -40.41 9.24 6.08
C ASP A 381 -41.88 9.67 6.27
N ASP A 382 -42.33 10.77 5.67
CA ASP A 382 -43.74 11.19 5.73
C ASP A 382 -44.65 10.25 4.91
N ASP A 383 -44.17 9.76 3.77
CA ASP A 383 -44.88 8.76 2.97
C ASP A 383 -44.97 7.42 3.73
N ILE A 384 -43.87 7.00 4.39
CA ILE A 384 -43.85 5.81 5.25
C ILE A 384 -44.87 5.95 6.39
N ALA A 385 -44.85 7.08 7.10
CA ALA A 385 -45.80 7.35 8.19
C ALA A 385 -47.26 7.35 7.71
N SER A 386 -47.52 7.96 6.55
CA SER A 386 -48.85 7.97 5.93
C SER A 386 -49.34 6.57 5.55
N ILE A 387 -48.46 5.74 4.97
CA ILE A 387 -48.79 4.34 4.66
C ILE A 387 -49.09 3.57 5.96
N ILE A 388 -48.26 3.73 7.00
CA ILE A 388 -48.47 3.04 8.28
C ILE A 388 -49.82 3.41 8.91
N LEU A 389 -50.19 4.69 8.89
CA LEU A 389 -51.44 5.17 9.47
C LEU A 389 -52.68 4.61 8.76
N ASN A 390 -52.60 4.45 7.44
CA ASN A 390 -53.76 4.11 6.59
C ASN A 390 -53.83 2.62 6.17
N SER A 391 -52.88 1.79 6.59
CA SER A 391 -52.81 0.38 6.18
C SER A 391 -53.34 -0.58 7.24
N GLU A 392 -54.07 -1.60 6.81
CA GLU A 392 -54.56 -2.70 7.65
C GLU A 392 -54.38 -4.02 6.91
N GLY A 393 -54.01 -5.07 7.66
CA GLY A 393 -53.88 -6.43 7.13
C GLY A 393 -54.61 -7.46 8.00
N PRO A 394 -54.51 -8.75 7.66
CA PRO A 394 -55.15 -9.84 8.43
C PRO A 394 -54.72 -9.92 9.90
N SER A 395 -53.59 -9.32 10.25
CA SER A 395 -53.04 -9.25 11.61
C SER A 395 -53.44 -7.98 12.37
N GLY A 396 -54.26 -7.11 11.78
CA GLY A 396 -54.70 -5.84 12.36
C GLY A 396 -54.11 -4.59 11.67
N PRO A 397 -54.36 -3.41 12.23
CA PRO A 397 -53.85 -2.13 11.74
C PRO A 397 -52.32 -2.05 11.79
N ASN A 398 -51.69 -1.47 10.77
CA ASN A 398 -50.24 -1.40 10.68
C ASN A 398 -49.62 -0.47 11.75
N ILE A 399 -50.38 0.53 12.23
CA ILE A 399 -49.98 1.38 13.36
C ILE A 399 -49.74 0.58 14.65
N GLU A 400 -50.50 -0.49 14.90
CA GLU A 400 -50.30 -1.33 16.10
C GLU A 400 -48.95 -2.05 16.04
N TYR A 401 -48.52 -2.49 14.84
CA TYR A 401 -47.21 -3.11 14.65
C TYR A 401 -46.08 -2.14 15.01
N LEU A 402 -46.12 -0.91 14.50
CA LEU A 402 -45.14 0.13 14.82
C LEU A 402 -45.07 0.39 16.32
N PHE A 403 -46.22 0.54 16.98
CA PHE A 403 -46.28 0.89 18.40
C PHE A 403 -45.77 -0.26 19.28
N ASN A 404 -46.13 -1.49 18.95
CA ASN A 404 -45.62 -2.67 19.66
C ASN A 404 -44.11 -2.81 19.52
N LEU A 405 -43.56 -2.51 18.33
CA LEU A 405 -42.12 -2.55 18.10
C LEU A 405 -41.38 -1.46 18.90
N VAL A 406 -41.88 -0.22 18.90
CA VAL A 406 -41.31 0.89 19.70
C VAL A 406 -41.37 0.59 21.19
N ASN A 407 -42.50 0.08 21.68
CA ASN A 407 -42.65 -0.33 23.09
C ASN A 407 -41.63 -1.41 23.46
N PHE A 408 -41.44 -2.40 22.61
CA PHE A 408 -40.45 -3.44 22.82
C PHE A 408 -39.01 -2.88 22.86
N MET A 409 -38.64 -1.97 21.96
CA MET A 409 -37.31 -1.33 22.00
C MET A 409 -37.08 -0.54 23.30
N ASN A 410 -38.12 0.15 23.78
CA ASN A 410 -38.08 0.84 25.07
C ASN A 410 -37.92 -0.13 26.25
N GLU A 411 -38.60 -1.28 26.23
CA GLU A 411 -38.50 -2.30 27.29
C GLU A 411 -37.08 -2.88 27.42
N ILE A 412 -36.37 -3.06 26.31
CA ILE A 412 -34.98 -3.54 26.30
C ILE A 412 -33.94 -2.42 26.47
N GLY A 413 -34.40 -1.16 26.59
CA GLY A 413 -33.58 0.00 26.90
C GLY A 413 -32.65 0.43 25.76
N VAL A 414 -33.08 0.28 24.51
CA VAL A 414 -32.29 0.63 23.31
C VAL A 414 -32.98 1.70 22.48
N LYS A 415 -32.20 2.49 21.74
CA LYS A 415 -32.70 3.57 20.88
C LYS A 415 -32.50 3.18 19.41
N ASP A 416 -33.56 3.34 18.62
CA ASP A 416 -33.56 3.19 17.17
C ASP A 416 -34.07 4.50 16.54
N ASP A 417 -33.17 5.27 15.93
CA ASP A 417 -33.44 6.65 15.52
C ASP A 417 -34.45 6.73 14.36
N HIS A 418 -34.40 5.80 13.41
CA HIS A 418 -35.35 5.79 12.29
C HIS A 418 -36.74 5.36 12.77
N LEU A 419 -36.80 4.31 13.59
CA LEU A 419 -38.06 3.84 14.16
C LEU A 419 -38.76 4.93 14.99
N LEU A 420 -38.00 5.66 15.82
CA LEU A 420 -38.53 6.79 16.60
C LEU A 420 -38.97 7.96 15.71
N THR A 421 -38.23 8.25 14.64
CA THR A 421 -38.61 9.30 13.66
C THR A 421 -39.95 8.99 13.01
N ILE A 422 -40.17 7.74 12.58
CA ILE A 422 -41.44 7.31 12.00
C ILE A 422 -42.56 7.33 13.05
N TYR A 423 -42.29 6.88 14.28
CA TYR A 423 -43.24 6.94 15.40
C TYR A 423 -43.72 8.38 15.68
N ASP A 424 -42.79 9.33 15.74
CA ASP A 424 -43.10 10.74 15.96
C ASP A 424 -43.92 11.33 14.82
N LYS A 425 -43.60 10.98 13.56
CA LYS A 425 -44.37 11.41 12.39
C LYS A 425 -45.79 10.86 12.40
N VAL A 426 -45.97 9.57 12.69
CA VAL A 426 -47.31 8.96 12.81
C VAL A 426 -48.14 9.63 13.91
N ASN A 427 -47.54 9.92 15.08
CA ASN A 427 -48.23 10.61 16.19
C ASN A 427 -48.54 12.09 15.94
N ARG A 428 -47.91 12.73 14.95
CA ARG A 428 -48.24 14.11 14.55
C ARG A 428 -49.40 14.18 13.57
N ILE A 429 -49.65 13.10 12.83
CA ILE A 429 -50.70 13.00 11.81
C ILE A 429 -52.01 12.50 12.42
N ASN A 430 -51.92 11.58 13.40
CA ASN A 430 -53.03 11.04 14.19
C ASN A 430 -53.48 12.01 15.29
#